data_AF-A0A842NCA7-F1
#
_entry.id   AF-A0A842NCA7-F1
#
_cell.length_a   1.000
_cell.length_b   1.000
_cell.length_c   1.000
_cell.angle_alpha   90.00
_cell.angle_beta   90.00
_cell.angle_gamma   90.00
#
_symmetry.space_group_name_H-M   'P 1'
#
loop_
_entity.id
_entity.type
_entity.pdbx_description
1 polymer ?
#
loop_
_entity_poly.entity_id
_entity_poly.type
_entity_poly.pdbx_seq_one_letter_code
_entity_poly.pdbx_strand_id
1 'polypeptide(L)'
;GGRQAHPPIAAKVIYKKINKKENKLALCSALAATTSKELVERRGHKVEGIDAFPLIISDDIEKVSKTSELIKVLDDLKITQDVDRLRNRKRRTGKVALRGRVSKIGKSALFVVSRSENIAKASGTIPGVEVCSAKDLSVINLAPGGTLIRLTVFSKKAIEEIAEIKSRHLELMVTLK
;
A
#
# COMPACT_ATOMS: atom_id res chain seq x y z
N GLY A 1 -9.33 -19.77 -42.45
CA GLY A 1 -8.76 -18.89 -41.42
C GLY A 1 -7.69 -18.03 -42.05
N GLY A 2 -8.05 -16.82 -42.48
CA GLY A 2 -7.09 -15.86 -43.04
C GLY A 2 -6.38 -15.06 -41.94
N ARG A 3 -5.39 -14.25 -42.34
CA ARG A 3 -4.71 -13.32 -41.44
C ARG A 3 -5.71 -12.28 -40.93
N GLN A 4 -5.72 -12.05 -39.62
CA GLN A 4 -6.51 -10.98 -39.01
C GLN A 4 -5.99 -9.60 -39.47
N ALA A 5 -6.90 -8.71 -39.87
CA ALA A 5 -6.56 -7.31 -40.16
C ALA A 5 -6.12 -6.59 -38.86
N HIS A 6 -5.07 -5.78 -38.94
CA HIS A 6 -4.44 -5.09 -37.80
C HIS A 6 -4.10 -6.02 -36.62
N PRO A 7 -3.22 -7.02 -36.83
CA PRO A 7 -2.81 -7.91 -35.74
C PRO A 7 -2.05 -7.13 -34.65
N PRO A 8 -2.10 -7.58 -33.39
CA PRO A 8 -1.32 -6.96 -32.32
C PRO A 8 0.17 -7.03 -32.64
N ILE A 9 0.86 -5.89 -32.55
CA ILE A 9 2.27 -5.74 -32.88
C ILE A 9 3.07 -5.63 -31.59
N ALA A 10 4.23 -6.30 -31.52
CA ALA A 10 5.14 -6.22 -30.38
C ALA A 10 5.64 -4.78 -30.12
N ALA A 11 5.76 -3.96 -31.17
CA ALA A 11 6.18 -2.56 -31.11
C ALA A 11 5.14 -1.60 -30.50
N LYS A 12 3.98 -2.10 -30.05
CA LYS A 12 2.96 -1.25 -29.42
C LYS A 12 3.52 -0.63 -28.13
N VAL A 13 3.42 0.70 -28.02
CA VAL A 13 3.78 1.41 -26.79
C VAL A 13 2.75 1.10 -25.69
N ILE A 14 3.17 0.36 -24.67
CA ILE A 14 2.32 -0.12 -23.56
C ILE A 14 2.50 0.65 -22.24
N TYR A 15 3.31 1.70 -22.23
CA TYR A 15 3.55 2.54 -21.05
C TYR A 15 3.12 3.98 -21.32
N LYS A 16 2.82 4.72 -20.25
CA LYS A 16 2.59 6.16 -20.30
C LYS A 16 3.63 6.85 -19.42
N LYS A 17 4.27 7.88 -19.96
CA LYS A 17 5.22 8.71 -19.22
C LYS A 17 4.45 9.73 -18.38
N ILE A 18 4.85 9.91 -17.12
CA ILE A 18 4.29 10.91 -16.19
C ILE A 18 5.41 11.87 -15.81
N ASN A 19 5.05 13.15 -15.62
CA ASN A 19 5.99 14.15 -15.15
C ASN A 19 6.45 13.85 -13.72
N LYS A 20 7.76 13.93 -13.46
CA LYS A 20 8.32 13.65 -12.13
C LYS A 20 7.71 14.54 -11.04
N LYS A 21 7.38 15.80 -11.35
CA LYS A 21 6.75 16.75 -10.43
C LYS A 21 5.33 16.33 -10.05
N GLU A 22 4.52 15.96 -11.03
CA GLU A 22 3.15 15.47 -10.81
C GLU A 22 3.15 14.18 -9.98
N ASN A 23 4.06 13.25 -10.27
CA ASN A 23 4.17 12.01 -9.50
C ASN A 23 4.53 12.28 -8.02
N LYS A 24 5.46 13.21 -7.77
CA LYS A 24 5.80 13.63 -6.40
C LYS A 24 4.62 14.30 -5.69
N LEU A 25 3.88 15.16 -6.39
CA LEU A 25 2.68 15.81 -5.85
C LEU A 25 1.60 14.79 -5.48
N ALA A 26 1.37 13.80 -6.36
CA ALA A 26 0.44 12.71 -6.10
C ALA A 26 0.85 11.87 -4.87
N LEU A 27 2.16 11.62 -4.69
CA LEU A 27 2.67 10.93 -3.50
C LEU A 27 2.42 11.73 -2.22
N CYS A 28 2.71 13.04 -2.23
CA CYS A 28 2.46 13.92 -1.08
C CYS A 28 0.96 13.99 -0.75
N SER A 29 0.10 14.10 -1.76
CA SER A 29 -1.35 14.08 -1.58
C SER A 29 -1.83 12.75 -0.98
N ALA A 30 -1.28 11.63 -1.44
CA ALA A 30 -1.61 10.33 -0.90
C ALA A 30 -1.14 10.17 0.54
N LEU A 31 0.06 10.65 0.89
CA LEU A 31 0.57 10.67 2.26
C LEU A 31 -0.28 11.54 3.18
N ALA A 32 -0.69 12.74 2.75
CA ALA A 32 -1.56 13.58 3.56
C ALA A 32 -2.91 12.89 3.85
N ALA A 33 -3.46 12.20 2.85
CA ALA A 33 -4.73 11.50 2.98
C ALA A 33 -4.69 10.31 3.96
N THR A 34 -3.53 9.74 4.30
CA THR A 34 -3.42 8.66 5.32
C THR A 34 -3.75 9.13 6.73
N THR A 35 -3.66 10.44 6.97
CA THR A 35 -3.99 11.04 8.27
C THR A 35 -5.50 11.11 8.50
N SER A 36 -6.32 11.06 7.44
CA SER A 36 -7.77 11.16 7.57
C SER A 36 -8.41 9.78 7.75
N LYS A 37 -8.97 9.55 8.95
CA LYS A 37 -9.77 8.35 9.26
C LYS A 37 -10.95 8.17 8.29
N GLU A 38 -11.63 9.26 7.96
CA GLU A 38 -12.79 9.25 7.07
C GLU A 38 -12.46 8.71 5.67
N LEU A 39 -11.31 9.11 5.10
CA LEU A 39 -10.91 8.64 3.76
C LEU A 39 -10.56 7.15 3.76
N VAL A 40 -9.97 6.65 4.86
CA VAL A 40 -9.64 5.23 5.04
C VAL A 40 -10.91 4.39 5.21
N GLU A 41 -11.88 4.86 5.99
CA GLU A 41 -13.19 4.21 6.18
C GLU A 41 -14.00 4.18 4.89
N ARG A 42 -14.08 5.31 4.16
CA ARG A 42 -14.79 5.40 2.87
C ARG A 42 -14.23 4.45 1.81
N ARG A 43 -12.95 4.06 1.91
CA ARG A 43 -12.37 3.02 1.05
C ARG A 43 -12.91 1.62 1.36
N GLY A 44 -13.37 1.39 2.59
CA GLY A 44 -13.88 0.10 3.07
C GLY A 44 -12.89 -0.68 3.93
N HIS A 45 -11.97 0.01 4.61
CA HIS A 45 -11.17 -0.60 5.68
C HIS A 45 -11.96 -0.63 6.99
N LYS A 46 -11.80 -1.71 7.77
CA LYS A 46 -12.35 -1.80 9.12
C LYS A 46 -11.36 -1.21 10.12
N VAL A 47 -11.73 -0.11 10.76
CA VAL A 47 -10.84 0.65 11.67
C VAL A 47 -11.47 0.91 13.03
N GLU A 48 -12.40 0.04 13.43
CA GLU A 48 -13.06 0.12 14.73
C GLU A 48 -12.02 -0.06 15.85
N GLY A 49 -11.95 0.91 16.77
CA GLY A 49 -11.02 0.89 17.90
C GLY A 49 -9.61 1.44 17.63
N ILE A 50 -9.36 1.97 16.41
CA ILE A 50 -8.15 2.75 16.11
C ILE A 50 -8.42 4.24 16.35
N ASP A 51 -7.67 4.82 17.29
CA ASP A 51 -7.87 6.19 17.76
C ASP A 51 -7.05 7.23 16.96
N ALA A 52 -5.88 6.83 16.43
CA ALA A 52 -4.94 7.73 15.76
C ALA A 52 -4.61 7.29 14.34
N PHE A 53 -4.61 8.26 13.42
CA PHE A 53 -4.21 8.10 12.02
C PHE A 53 -3.21 9.20 11.66
N PRO A 54 -2.10 8.87 10.98
CA PRO A 54 -1.62 7.53 10.63
C PRO A 54 -1.15 6.75 11.87
N LEU A 55 -1.08 5.42 11.77
CA LEU A 55 -0.53 4.59 12.85
C LEU A 55 1.00 4.65 12.82
N ILE A 56 1.61 5.03 13.94
CA ILE A 56 3.07 5.14 14.09
C ILE A 56 3.54 4.13 15.13
N ILE A 57 4.47 3.26 14.74
CA ILE A 57 4.99 2.16 15.57
C ILE A 57 6.50 2.25 15.76
N SER A 58 7.02 1.55 16.77
CA SER A 58 8.46 1.43 17.01
C SER A 58 9.17 0.73 15.85
N ASP A 59 10.44 1.06 15.63
CA ASP A 59 11.29 0.41 14.63
C ASP A 59 11.57 -1.06 14.92
N ASP A 60 11.21 -1.56 16.11
CA ASP A 60 11.32 -2.97 16.47
C ASP A 60 10.51 -3.89 15.55
N ILE A 61 9.51 -3.34 14.85
CA ILE A 61 8.76 -4.06 13.83
C ILE A 61 9.65 -4.60 12.70
N GLU A 62 10.77 -3.93 12.41
CA GLU A 62 11.71 -4.34 11.36
C GLU A 62 12.50 -5.61 11.72
N LYS A 63 12.50 -5.99 13.01
CA LYS A 63 13.15 -7.21 13.52
C LYS A 63 12.23 -8.43 13.42
N VAL A 64 10.92 -8.23 13.26
CA VAL A 64 9.94 -9.31 13.19
C VAL A 64 10.16 -10.12 11.93
N SER A 65 10.48 -11.40 12.10
CA SER A 65 10.75 -12.34 11.01
C SER A 65 9.68 -13.43 10.90
N LYS A 66 8.99 -13.74 12.00
CA LYS A 66 7.98 -14.79 12.05
C LYS A 66 6.58 -14.22 11.89
N THR A 67 5.75 -14.89 11.10
CA THR A 67 4.35 -14.51 10.92
C THR A 67 3.54 -14.59 12.21
N SER A 68 3.87 -15.51 13.12
CA SER A 68 3.19 -15.62 14.42
C SER A 68 3.40 -14.39 15.30
N GLU A 69 4.59 -13.79 15.26
CA GLU A 69 4.89 -12.52 15.95
C GLU A 69 4.15 -11.36 15.29
N LEU A 70 4.09 -11.33 13.94
CA LEU A 70 3.37 -10.29 13.21
C LEU A 70 1.86 -10.33 13.47
N ILE A 71 1.25 -11.52 13.64
CA ILE A 71 -0.16 -11.66 14.00
C ILE A 71 -0.44 -11.00 15.36
N LYS A 72 0.42 -11.23 16.36
CA LYS A 72 0.29 -10.59 17.67
C LYS A 72 0.33 -9.07 17.56
N VAL A 73 1.27 -8.54 16.77
CA VAL A 73 1.36 -7.10 16.51
C VAL A 73 0.08 -6.57 15.85
N LEU A 74 -0.51 -7.31 14.90
CA LEU A 74 -1.76 -6.90 14.25
C LEU A 74 -2.95 -6.88 15.22
N ASP A 75 -2.99 -7.82 16.16
CA ASP A 75 -3.98 -7.87 17.23
C ASP A 75 -3.82 -6.68 18.18
N ASP A 76 -2.60 -6.39 18.60
CA ASP A 76 -2.28 -5.25 19.48
C ASP A 76 -2.63 -3.90 18.82
N LEU A 77 -2.42 -3.78 17.50
CA LEU A 77 -2.78 -2.61 16.70
C LEU A 77 -4.27 -2.57 16.31
N LYS A 78 -5.06 -3.59 16.68
CA LYS A 78 -6.49 -3.75 16.32
C LYS A 78 -6.76 -3.76 14.81
N ILE A 79 -5.78 -4.15 13.99
CA ILE A 79 -5.89 -4.21 12.52
C ILE A 79 -6.47 -5.56 12.06
N THR A 80 -6.50 -6.56 12.94
CA THR A 80 -6.93 -7.94 12.64
C THR A 80 -8.30 -8.01 11.96
N GLN A 81 -9.24 -7.13 12.34
CA GLN A 81 -10.55 -7.08 11.69
C GLN A 81 -10.49 -6.77 10.19
N ASP A 82 -9.58 -5.88 9.77
CA ASP A 82 -9.40 -5.52 8.36
C ASP A 82 -8.73 -6.64 7.57
N VAL A 83 -7.80 -7.37 8.21
CA VAL A 83 -7.15 -8.55 7.62
C VAL A 83 -8.13 -9.70 7.47
N ASP A 84 -8.96 -9.93 8.49
CA ASP A 84 -9.91 -11.04 8.54
C ASP A 84 -11.01 -10.92 7.48
N ARG A 85 -11.39 -9.69 7.10
CA ARG A 85 -12.32 -9.47 5.97
C ARG A 85 -11.78 -10.05 4.66
N LEU A 86 -10.47 -10.22 4.52
CA LEU A 86 -9.81 -10.73 3.31
C LEU A 86 -9.59 -12.25 3.33
N ARG A 87 -9.83 -12.93 4.46
CA ARG A 87 -9.69 -14.39 4.57
C ARG A 87 -10.67 -15.11 3.66
N ASN A 88 -11.95 -14.70 3.67
CA ASN A 88 -12.96 -15.30 2.82
C ASN A 88 -12.89 -14.72 1.40
N ARG A 89 -12.69 -15.58 0.39
CA ARG A 89 -12.59 -15.15 -1.01
C ARG A 89 -13.17 -16.17 -1.98
N LYS A 90 -13.96 -15.68 -2.93
CA LYS A 90 -14.50 -16.49 -4.02
C LYS A 90 -13.46 -16.67 -5.13
N ARG A 91 -13.28 -17.92 -5.56
CA ARG A 91 -12.46 -18.26 -6.73
C ARG A 91 -13.08 -17.67 -8.00
N ARG A 92 -12.28 -17.06 -8.86
CA ARG A 92 -12.71 -16.61 -10.20
C ARG A 92 -12.82 -17.80 -11.14
N THR A 93 -13.81 -17.76 -12.02
CA THR A 93 -14.07 -18.78 -13.05
C THR A 93 -13.83 -18.23 -14.46
N GLY A 94 -13.82 -19.11 -15.47
CA GLY A 94 -13.68 -18.75 -16.88
C GLY A 94 -12.23 -18.44 -17.32
N LYS A 95 -12.10 -17.66 -18.41
CA LYS A 95 -10.79 -17.36 -19.06
C LYS A 95 -9.76 -16.72 -18.13
N VAL A 96 -10.21 -15.99 -17.09
CA VAL A 96 -9.31 -15.34 -16.12
C VAL A 96 -8.59 -16.39 -15.26
N ALA A 97 -9.29 -17.46 -14.88
CA ALA A 97 -8.70 -18.59 -14.16
C ALA A 97 -7.69 -19.36 -15.02
N LEU A 98 -8.01 -19.57 -16.30
CA LEU A 98 -7.10 -20.21 -17.27
C LEU A 98 -5.81 -19.41 -17.48
N ARG A 99 -5.83 -18.09 -17.29
CA ARG A 99 -4.65 -17.20 -17.34
C ARG A 99 -3.90 -17.11 -16.00
N GLY A 100 -4.15 -18.02 -15.05
CA GLY A 100 -3.50 -18.05 -13.73
C GLY A 100 -4.01 -17.03 -12.71
N ARG A 101 -5.04 -16.23 -13.03
CA ARG A 101 -5.57 -15.18 -12.15
C ARG A 101 -6.80 -15.66 -11.36
N VAL A 102 -6.59 -16.76 -10.63
CA VAL A 102 -7.66 -17.58 -10.02
C VAL A 102 -8.28 -16.92 -8.78
N SER A 103 -7.52 -16.13 -8.02
CA SER A 103 -7.99 -15.42 -6.84
C SER A 103 -7.82 -13.90 -7.01
N LYS A 104 -8.70 -13.12 -6.37
CA LYS A 104 -8.52 -11.68 -6.16
C LYS A 104 -8.37 -11.47 -4.66
N ILE A 105 -7.22 -10.96 -4.24
CA ILE A 105 -7.00 -10.57 -2.85
C ILE A 105 -7.24 -9.06 -2.75
N GLY A 106 -7.98 -8.64 -1.72
CA GLY A 106 -8.14 -7.23 -1.41
C GLY A 106 -6.85 -6.63 -0.86
N LYS A 107 -6.88 -5.32 -0.64
CA LYS A 107 -5.76 -4.59 -0.03
C LYS A 107 -6.17 -4.24 1.40
N SER A 108 -5.39 -4.69 2.38
CA SER A 108 -5.51 -4.34 3.80
C SER A 108 -4.41 -3.34 4.16
N ALA A 109 -3.85 -3.40 5.37
CA ALA A 109 -2.81 -2.53 5.88
C ALA A 109 -1.54 -2.56 5.03
N LEU A 110 -0.93 -1.39 4.86
CA LEU A 110 0.39 -1.22 4.29
C LEU A 110 1.35 -0.82 5.42
N PHE A 111 2.38 -1.63 5.66
CA PHE A 111 3.49 -1.28 6.53
C PHE A 111 4.56 -0.55 5.73
N VAL A 112 4.90 0.65 6.15
CA VAL A 112 5.99 1.46 5.60
C VAL A 112 7.11 1.49 6.62
N VAL A 113 8.25 0.92 6.25
CA VAL A 113 9.42 0.72 7.12
C VAL A 113 10.69 1.23 6.42
N SER A 114 11.78 1.45 7.15
CA SER A 114 13.07 1.74 6.52
C SER A 114 13.62 0.46 5.88
N ARG A 115 13.72 -0.62 6.69
CA ARG A 115 14.20 -1.94 6.26
C ARG A 115 13.06 -2.95 6.15
N SER A 116 12.74 -3.37 4.93
CA SER A 116 11.59 -4.24 4.64
C SER A 116 11.87 -5.74 4.65
N GLU A 117 13.12 -6.18 4.70
CA GLU A 117 13.48 -7.58 4.39
C GLU A 117 12.84 -8.63 5.31
N ASN A 118 12.89 -8.43 6.64
CA ASN A 118 12.39 -9.40 7.61
C ASN A 118 10.86 -9.39 7.66
N ILE A 119 10.28 -8.20 7.76
CA ILE A 119 8.83 -8.03 7.86
C ILE A 119 8.13 -8.45 6.55
N ALA A 120 8.74 -8.26 5.38
CA ALA A 120 8.20 -8.75 4.12
C ALA A 120 8.10 -10.28 4.06
N LYS A 121 9.06 -11.00 4.66
CA LYS A 121 8.99 -12.45 4.82
C LYS A 121 7.84 -12.84 5.76
N ALA A 122 7.71 -12.14 6.89
CA ALA A 122 6.64 -12.39 7.85
C ALA A 122 5.24 -12.12 7.28
N SER A 123 5.08 -11.06 6.48
CA SER A 123 3.80 -10.63 5.91
C SER A 123 3.33 -11.47 4.72
N GLY A 124 4.22 -12.19 4.04
CA GLY A 124 3.91 -12.89 2.78
C GLY A 124 2.79 -13.93 2.89
N THR A 125 2.56 -14.49 4.08
CA THR A 125 1.47 -15.44 4.35
C THR A 125 0.13 -14.75 4.65
N ILE A 126 0.16 -13.50 5.10
CA ILE A 126 -1.03 -12.78 5.55
C ILE A 126 -1.72 -12.13 4.34
N PRO A 127 -3.01 -12.41 4.09
CA PRO A 127 -3.70 -11.89 2.91
C PRO A 127 -3.87 -10.37 2.96
N GLY A 128 -3.38 -9.68 1.94
CA GLY A 128 -3.62 -8.25 1.72
C GLY A 128 -2.81 -7.29 2.59
N VAL A 129 -2.00 -7.80 3.51
CA VAL A 129 -0.96 -7.03 4.22
C VAL A 129 0.23 -6.89 3.29
N GLU A 130 0.68 -5.66 3.08
CA GLU A 130 1.82 -5.37 2.23
C GLU A 130 2.86 -4.57 2.99
N VAL A 131 4.12 -4.73 2.60
CA VAL A 131 5.26 -4.03 3.17
C VAL A 131 5.92 -3.23 2.06
N CYS A 132 6.31 -1.99 2.34
CA CYS A 132 7.07 -1.15 1.44
C CYS A 132 8.19 -0.44 2.21
N SER A 133 9.36 -0.32 1.59
CA SER A 133 10.40 0.56 2.12
C SER A 133 10.00 2.02 1.90
N ALA A 134 10.34 2.91 2.83
CA ALA A 134 10.10 4.35 2.71
C ALA A 134 10.67 4.94 1.41
N LYS A 135 11.81 4.43 0.95
CA LYS A 135 12.48 4.86 -0.29
C LYS A 135 11.73 4.44 -1.57
N ASP A 136 11.06 3.30 -1.53
CA ASP A 136 10.34 2.72 -2.67
C ASP A 136 8.84 3.05 -2.64
N LEU A 137 8.42 3.97 -1.76
CA LEU A 137 7.03 4.32 -1.59
C LEU A 137 6.47 4.99 -2.85
N SER A 138 5.40 4.41 -3.38
CA SER A 138 4.74 4.88 -4.59
C SER A 138 3.25 5.15 -4.37
N VAL A 139 2.68 5.97 -5.25
CA VAL A 139 1.24 6.28 -5.24
C VAL A 139 0.39 5.00 -5.34
N ILE A 140 0.87 3.98 -6.06
CA ILE A 140 0.16 2.71 -6.25
C ILE A 140 0.05 1.94 -4.93
N ASN A 141 1.02 2.09 -4.03
CA ASN A 141 1.03 1.41 -2.73
C ASN A 141 -0.01 2.04 -1.79
N LEU A 142 -0.08 3.37 -1.75
CA LEU A 142 -0.98 4.16 -0.90
C LEU A 142 -2.42 4.22 -1.43
N ALA A 143 -2.58 4.35 -2.76
CA ALA A 143 -3.86 4.51 -3.45
C ALA A 143 -4.08 3.46 -4.57
N PRO A 144 -4.13 2.15 -4.25
CA PRO A 144 -4.30 1.13 -5.27
C PRO A 144 -5.61 1.30 -6.05
N GLY A 145 -5.53 1.23 -7.38
CA GLY A 145 -6.69 1.33 -8.27
C GLY A 145 -7.22 2.75 -8.46
N GLY A 146 -6.49 3.78 -8.02
CA GLY A 146 -6.89 5.18 -8.17
C GLY A 146 -8.06 5.60 -7.26
N THR A 147 -8.32 4.83 -6.19
CA THR A 147 -9.34 5.14 -5.19
C THR A 147 -8.74 5.83 -3.96
N LEU A 148 -9.60 6.18 -3.00
CA LEU A 148 -9.26 6.71 -1.67
C LEU A 148 -8.17 5.87 -0.97
N ILE A 149 -7.59 6.37 0.11
CA ILE A 149 -6.31 5.90 0.68
C ILE A 149 -6.41 4.62 1.51
N ARG A 150 -5.31 3.83 1.53
CA ARG A 150 -5.16 2.62 2.35
C ARG A 150 -4.94 2.90 3.83
N LEU A 151 -5.37 1.97 4.68
CA LEU A 151 -4.86 1.84 6.04
C LEU A 151 -3.33 1.66 6.00
N THR A 152 -2.60 2.54 6.66
CA THR A 152 -1.14 2.61 6.60
C THR A 152 -0.55 2.70 8.00
N VAL A 153 0.53 1.95 8.21
CA VAL A 153 1.29 1.88 9.45
C VAL A 153 2.73 2.25 9.13
N PHE A 154 3.29 3.22 9.84
CA PHE A 154 4.64 3.72 9.63
C PHE A 154 5.55 3.37 10.80
N SER A 155 6.78 2.96 10.53
CA SER A 155 7.83 3.01 11.56
C SER A 155 8.30 4.46 11.77
N LYS A 156 8.87 4.75 12.94
CA LYS A 156 9.41 6.09 13.25
C LYS A 156 10.49 6.48 12.24
N LYS A 157 11.44 5.58 11.96
CA LYS A 157 12.47 5.81 10.94
C LYS A 157 11.91 6.03 9.54
N ALA A 158 10.83 5.34 9.18
CA ALA A 158 10.21 5.54 7.89
C ALA A 158 9.67 6.96 7.72
N ILE A 159 9.12 7.57 8.78
CA ILE A 159 8.64 8.96 8.76
C ILE A 159 9.81 9.92 8.58
N GLU A 160 10.91 9.69 9.28
CA GLU A 160 12.14 10.49 9.14
C GLU A 160 12.65 10.44 7.69
N GLU A 161 12.74 9.26 7.09
CA GLU A 161 13.14 9.10 5.68
C GLU A 161 12.16 9.75 4.70
N ILE A 162 10.85 9.69 4.98
CA ILE A 162 9.83 10.35 4.14
C ILE A 162 9.97 11.88 4.24
N ALA A 163 10.31 12.41 5.40
CA ALA A 163 10.50 13.85 5.60
C ALA A 163 11.69 14.39 4.78
N GLU A 164 12.72 13.56 4.54
CA GLU A 164 13.85 13.92 3.68
C GLU A 164 13.50 14.00 2.18
N ILE A 165 12.33 13.50 1.76
CA ILE A 165 11.91 13.53 0.35
C ILE A 165 11.65 14.98 -0.06
N LYS A 166 12.69 15.61 -0.63
CA LYS A 166 12.62 16.98 -1.15
C LYS A 166 11.60 17.09 -2.29
N SER A 167 10.49 17.76 -1.99
CA SER A 167 9.52 18.28 -2.92
C SER A 167 9.51 19.80 -2.76
N ARG A 168 9.64 20.55 -3.87
CA ARG A 168 9.47 22.01 -3.84
C ARG A 168 8.16 22.45 -3.18
N HIS A 169 7.12 21.60 -3.21
CA HIS A 169 5.84 21.89 -2.54
C HIS A 169 5.88 21.65 -1.03
N LEU A 170 6.65 20.67 -0.55
CA LEU A 170 6.88 20.46 0.89
C LEU A 170 7.69 21.63 1.48
N GLU A 171 8.70 22.11 0.75
CA GLU A 171 9.51 23.27 1.13
C GLU A 171 8.67 24.55 1.22
N LEU A 172 7.75 24.79 0.26
CA LEU A 172 6.82 25.93 0.30
C LEU A 172 5.83 25.87 1.47
N MET A 173 5.32 24.68 1.83
CA MET A 173 4.39 24.54 2.97
C MET A 173 5.10 24.67 4.33
N VAL A 174 6.39 24.36 4.42
CA VAL A 174 7.20 24.56 5.63
C VAL A 174 7.63 26.03 5.78
N THR A 175 7.84 26.75 4.69
CA THR A 175 8.22 28.18 4.69
C THR A 175 7.04 29.15 4.83
N LEU A 176 5.81 28.69 4.58
CA LEU A 176 4.57 29.47 4.79
C LEU A 176 3.96 29.27 6.19
N LYS A 177 4.67 28.60 7.10
CA LYS A 177 4.32 28.52 8.53
C LYS A 177 5.02 29.58 9.34
#